data_AF-A0A2W6BNY0-F1
#
_entry.id   AF-A0A2W6BNY0-F1
#
_cell.length_a   1.000
_cell.length_b   1.000
_cell.length_c   1.000
_cell.angle_alpha   90.00
_cell.angle_beta   90.00
_cell.angle_gamma   90.00
#
_symmetry.space_group_name_H-M   'P 1'
#
loop_
_entity.id
_entity.type
_entity.pdbx_description
1 polymer ?
#
loop_
_entity_poly.entity_id
_entity_poly.type
_entity_poly.pdbx_seq_one_letter_code
_entity_poly.pdbx_strand_id
1 'polypeptide(L)'
;MDPITLRNRLLVATGMWKETTGEPLPRLAPGDPDEQIESFELRLVDRLWESATPETAPEIADRTWDLVHDRPDEDPVKRRVVECHQALARMTRLGH
;
A
#
# COMPACT_ATOMS: atom_id res chain seq x y z
N MET A 1 -9.35 -16.12 5.10
CA MET A 1 -7.96 -16.58 4.88
C MET A 1 -7.44 -17.33 6.10
N ASP A 2 -6.30 -18.02 5.99
CA ASP A 2 -5.66 -18.67 7.13
C ASP A 2 -5.11 -17.62 8.13
N PRO A 3 -5.27 -17.81 9.46
CA PRO A 3 -4.81 -16.86 10.47
C PRO A 3 -3.31 -16.58 10.41
N ILE A 4 -2.49 -17.52 9.92
CA ILE A 4 -1.05 -17.30 9.71
C ILE A 4 -0.82 -16.27 8.61
N THR A 5 -1.54 -16.39 7.49
CA THR A 5 -1.48 -15.45 6.37
C THR A 5 -1.88 -14.04 6.80
N LEU A 6 -2.96 -13.92 7.59
CA LEU A 6 -3.42 -12.64 8.14
C LEU A 6 -2.34 -12.01 9.03
N ARG A 7 -1.73 -12.79 9.93
CA ARG A 7 -0.64 -12.30 10.79
C ARG A 7 0.56 -11.80 9.99
N ASN A 8 0.97 -12.54 8.96
CA ASN A 8 2.11 -12.17 8.12
C ASN A 8 1.84 -10.86 7.36
N ARG A 9 0.64 -10.73 6.75
CA ARG A 9 0.22 -9.48 6.09
C ARG A 9 0.24 -8.30 7.05
N LEU A 10 -0.34 -8.46 8.24
CA LEU A 10 -0.34 -7.41 9.26
C LEU A 10 1.09 -7.01 9.68
N LEU A 11 1.99 -7.97 9.90
CA LEU A 11 3.38 -7.67 10.27
C LEU A 11 4.12 -6.89 9.17
N VAL A 12 3.96 -7.31 7.91
CA VAL A 12 4.59 -6.63 6.77
C VAL A 12 4.03 -5.21 6.61
N ALA A 13 2.71 -5.06 6.61
CA ALA A 13 2.06 -3.76 6.44
C ALA A 13 2.40 -2.79 7.59
N THR A 14 2.44 -3.27 8.84
CA THR A 14 2.75 -2.43 10.00
C THR A 14 4.23 -2.06 10.06
N GLY A 15 5.13 -2.97 9.64
CA GLY A 15 6.55 -2.68 9.44
C GLY A 15 6.76 -1.57 8.42
N MET A 16 6.20 -1.74 7.22
CA MET A 16 6.29 -0.75 6.14
C MET A 16 5.70 0.61 6.54
N TRP A 17 4.57 0.62 7.25
CA TRP A 17 4.00 1.87 7.78
C TRP A 17 5.01 2.62 8.66
N LYS A 18 5.59 1.92 9.64
CA LYS A 18 6.53 2.52 10.58
C LYS A 18 7.81 3.00 9.88
N GLU A 19 8.30 2.24 8.91
CA GLU A 19 9.52 2.59 8.16
C GLU A 19 9.32 3.79 7.24
N THR A 20 8.13 3.95 6.66
CA THR A 20 7.91 4.97 5.63
C THR A 20 7.25 6.23 6.17
N THR A 21 6.34 6.12 7.12
CA THR A 21 5.68 7.28 7.74
C THR A 21 6.35 7.71 9.05
N GLY A 22 6.94 6.77 9.81
CA GLY A 22 7.43 7.04 11.17
C GLY A 22 6.31 7.34 12.18
N GLU A 23 5.06 7.26 11.78
CA GLU A 23 3.89 7.62 12.59
C GLU A 23 3.34 6.41 13.36
N PRO A 24 2.63 6.63 14.48
CA PRO A 24 1.91 5.55 15.15
C PRO A 24 0.89 4.91 14.20
N LEU A 25 0.68 3.60 14.36
CA LEU A 25 -0.27 2.86 13.56
C LEU A 25 -1.68 3.46 13.69
N PRO A 26 -2.40 3.67 12.57
CA PRO A 26 -3.77 4.16 12.59
C PRO A 26 -4.67 3.14 13.29
N ARG A 27 -5.69 3.64 14.03
CA ARG A 27 -6.70 2.75 14.60
C ARG A 27 -7.47 2.05 13.49
N LEU A 28 -7.53 0.72 13.57
CA LEU A 28 -8.39 -0.09 12.74
C LEU A 28 -9.79 -0.12 13.33
N ALA A 29 -10.80 -0.03 12.47
CA ALA A 29 -12.18 -0.21 12.90
C ALA A 29 -12.37 -1.68 13.32
N PRO A 30 -13.17 -1.95 14.38
CA PRO A 30 -13.48 -3.33 14.75
C PRO A 30 -14.29 -4.01 13.63
N GLY A 31 -13.96 -5.26 13.30
CA GLY A 31 -14.60 -6.02 12.24
C GLY A 31 -13.89 -7.34 11.96
N ASP A 32 -14.13 -7.95 10.80
CA ASP A 32 -13.41 -9.15 10.38
C ASP A 32 -11.92 -8.85 10.19
N PRO A 33 -11.02 -9.71 10.69
CA PRO A 33 -9.58 -9.45 10.65
C PRO A 33 -9.04 -9.34 9.22
N ASP A 34 -9.67 -10.03 8.27
CA ASP A 34 -9.36 -9.96 6.84
C ASP A 34 -9.65 -8.56 6.29
N GLU A 35 -10.86 -8.05 6.51
CA GLU A 35 -11.29 -6.71 6.10
C GLU A 35 -10.51 -5.60 6.83
N GLN A 36 -10.15 -5.81 8.10
CA GLN A 36 -9.32 -4.87 8.85
C GLN A 36 -7.92 -4.73 8.27
N ILE A 37 -7.28 -5.85 7.94
CA ILE A 37 -5.94 -5.86 7.35
C ILE A 37 -5.99 -5.27 5.94
N GLU A 38 -6.98 -5.65 5.13
CA GLU A 38 -7.16 -5.07 3.80
C GLU A 38 -7.37 -3.55 3.86
N SER A 39 -8.26 -3.08 4.74
CA SER A 39 -8.50 -1.65 4.95
C SER A 39 -7.23 -0.93 5.42
N PHE A 40 -6.41 -1.57 6.25
CA PHE A 40 -5.14 -1.02 6.69
C PHE A 40 -4.15 -0.89 5.54
N GLU A 41 -4.03 -1.92 4.71
CA GLU A 41 -3.13 -1.93 3.55
C GLU A 41 -3.54 -0.87 2.52
N LEU A 42 -4.84 -0.71 2.27
CA LEU A 42 -5.34 0.38 1.41
C LEU A 42 -4.96 1.75 1.96
N ARG A 43 -5.10 1.97 3.27
CA ARG A 43 -4.70 3.23 3.92
C ARG A 43 -3.19 3.43 3.89
N LEU A 44 -2.40 2.37 4.02
CA LEU A 44 -0.94 2.43 3.88
C LEU A 44 -0.56 2.92 2.48
N VAL A 45 -1.13 2.30 1.43
CA VAL A 45 -0.87 2.71 0.03
C VAL A 45 -1.29 4.15 -0.20
N ASP A 46 -2.48 4.54 0.28
CA ASP A 46 -2.98 5.91 0.13
C ASP A 46 -2.08 6.92 0.85
N ARG A 47 -1.66 6.63 2.09
CA ARG A 47 -0.75 7.50 2.86
C ARG A 47 0.62 7.64 2.20
N LEU A 48 1.16 6.54 1.71
CA LEU A 48 2.43 6.52 0.97
C LEU A 48 2.33 7.40 -0.27
N TRP A 49 1.22 7.30 -0.98
CA TRP A 49 0.93 8.11 -2.15
C TRP A 49 0.74 9.60 -1.82
N GLU A 50 0.04 9.93 -0.75
CA GLU A 50 -0.11 11.31 -0.26
C GLU A 50 1.22 11.94 0.15
N SER A 51 2.14 11.13 0.70
CA SER A 51 3.48 11.59 1.08
C SER A 51 4.50 11.52 -0.06
N ALA A 52 4.13 10.96 -1.22
CA ALA A 52 5.03 10.84 -2.35
C ALA A 52 5.27 12.21 -2.99
N THR A 53 6.54 12.62 -3.04
CA THR A 53 6.99 13.76 -3.84
C THR A 53 7.40 13.25 -5.22
N PRO A 54 7.49 14.09 -6.27
CA PRO A 54 7.98 13.63 -7.58
C PRO A 54 9.36 12.96 -7.54
N GLU A 55 10.18 13.26 -6.53
CA GLU A 55 11.50 12.65 -6.32
C GLU A 55 11.42 11.26 -5.65
N THR A 56 10.47 11.07 -4.73
CA THR A 56 10.29 9.79 -4.00
C THR A 56 9.22 8.88 -4.60
N ALA A 57 8.37 9.41 -5.49
CA ALA A 57 7.32 8.71 -6.21
C ALA A 57 7.76 7.37 -6.84
N PRO A 58 8.86 7.28 -7.61
CA PRO A 58 9.29 5.99 -8.18
C PRO A 58 9.73 4.99 -7.11
N GLU A 59 10.35 5.45 -6.02
CA GLU A 59 10.75 4.59 -4.90
C GLU A 59 9.53 4.06 -4.14
N ILE A 60 8.56 4.93 -3.86
CA ILE A 60 7.30 4.55 -3.20
C ILE A 60 6.48 3.59 -4.08
N ALA A 61 6.47 3.83 -5.40
CA ALA A 61 5.84 2.94 -6.36
C ALA A 61 6.47 1.54 -6.33
N ASP A 62 7.80 1.45 -6.43
CA ASP A 62 8.52 0.17 -6.37
C ASP A 62 8.26 -0.58 -5.04
N ARG A 63 8.33 0.13 -3.92
CA ARG A 63 8.09 -0.44 -2.58
C ARG A 63 6.65 -0.93 -2.39
N THR A 64 5.66 -0.16 -2.87
CA THR A 64 4.25 -0.58 -2.79
C THR A 64 3.94 -1.72 -3.75
N TRP A 65 4.65 -1.80 -4.89
CA TRP A 65 4.57 -2.92 -5.81
C TRP A 65 5.11 -4.22 -5.20
N ASP A 66 6.23 -4.18 -4.48
CA ASP A 66 6.78 -5.35 -3.76
C ASP A 66 5.76 -5.98 -2.79
N LEU A 67 4.89 -5.15 -2.19
CA LEU A 67 3.84 -5.63 -1.28
C LEU A 67 2.73 -6.43 -1.97
N VAL A 68 2.47 -6.13 -3.24
CA VAL A 68 1.29 -6.63 -3.99
C VAL A 68 1.63 -7.46 -5.22
N HIS A 69 2.89 -7.54 -5.64
CA HIS A 69 3.25 -8.17 -6.92
C HIS A 69 2.85 -9.66 -6.98
N ASP A 70 2.95 -10.36 -5.85
CA ASP A 70 2.61 -11.78 -5.70
C ASP A 70 1.10 -12.02 -5.53
N ARG A 71 0.31 -10.96 -5.29
CA ARG A 71 -1.13 -11.04 -5.05
C ARG A 71 -1.91 -11.15 -6.37
N PRO A 72 -3.13 -11.73 -6.34
CA PRO A 72 -4.00 -11.74 -7.51
C PRO A 72 -4.38 -10.32 -7.95
N ASP A 73 -4.57 -10.12 -9.25
CA ASP A 73 -4.97 -8.82 -9.83
C ASP A 73 -6.36 -8.35 -9.37
N GLU A 74 -7.15 -9.28 -8.86
CA GLU A 74 -8.46 -9.01 -8.28
C GLU A 74 -8.35 -8.39 -6.88
N ASP A 75 -7.19 -8.42 -6.23
CA ASP A 75 -6.97 -7.86 -4.91
C ASP A 75 -7.14 -6.32 -4.94
N PRO A 76 -7.99 -5.75 -4.06
CA PRO A 76 -8.27 -4.32 -4.07
C PRO A 76 -7.03 -3.47 -3.77
N VAL A 77 -6.10 -3.98 -2.95
CA VAL A 77 -4.83 -3.29 -2.65
C VAL A 77 -3.96 -3.23 -3.91
N LYS A 78 -3.85 -4.34 -4.64
CA LYS A 78 -3.09 -4.39 -5.90
C LYS A 78 -3.67 -3.42 -6.95
N ARG A 79 -4.99 -3.40 -7.11
CA ARG A 79 -5.65 -2.44 -8.01
C ARG A 79 -5.31 -1.00 -7.65
N ARG A 80 -5.36 -0.66 -6.35
CA ARG A 80 -5.05 0.68 -5.87
C ARG A 80 -3.60 1.09 -6.18
N VAL A 81 -2.63 0.21 -5.94
CA VAL A 81 -1.21 0.45 -6.29
C VAL A 81 -1.06 0.68 -7.79
N VAL A 82 -1.68 -0.17 -8.61
CA VAL A 82 -1.65 -0.05 -10.07
C VAL A 82 -2.26 1.28 -10.56
N GLU A 83 -3.35 1.74 -9.95
CA GLU A 83 -3.93 3.06 -10.26
C GLU A 83 -2.96 4.21 -9.96
N CYS A 84 -2.29 4.18 -8.80
CA CYS A 84 -1.27 5.18 -8.44
C CYS A 84 -0.09 5.17 -9.43
N HIS A 85 0.38 3.98 -9.84
CA HIS A 85 1.46 3.85 -10.82
C HIS A 85 1.07 4.41 -12.19
N GLN A 86 -0.17 4.15 -12.63
CA GLN A 86 -0.68 4.71 -13.87
C GLN A 86 -0.79 6.24 -13.80
N ALA A 87 -1.19 6.78 -12.65
CA ALA A 87 -1.22 8.23 -12.42
C ALA A 87 0.20 8.84 -12.50
N LEU A 88 1.22 8.22 -11.90
CA LEU A 88 2.62 8.64 -12.05
C LEU A 88 3.06 8.62 -13.51
N ALA A 89 2.86 7.48 -14.19
CA ALA A 89 3.28 7.32 -15.58
C ALA A 89 2.61 8.38 -16.47
N ARG A 90 1.36 8.75 -16.18
CA ARG A 90 0.66 9.83 -16.88
C ARG A 90 1.25 11.20 -16.61
N MET A 91 1.64 11.50 -15.37
CA MET A 91 2.29 12.77 -15.00
C MET A 91 3.67 12.91 -15.64
N THR A 92 4.50 11.86 -15.59
CA THR A 92 5.84 11.85 -16.19
C THR A 92 5.80 11.97 -17.71
N ARG A 93 4.78 11.40 -18.37
CA ARG A 93 4.65 11.42 -19.84
C ARG A 93 4.16 12.75 -20.41
N LEU A 94 3.60 13.64 -19.57
CA LEU A 94 3.11 14.97 -19.95
C LEU A 94 4.16 16.10 -19.75
N GLY A 95 5.33 15.78 -19.19
CA GLY A 95 6.42 16.74 -18.93
C GLY A 95 7.52 16.79 -19.99
N HIS A 96 7.27 16.33 -21.22
CA HIS A 96 8.23 16.39 -22.35
C HIS A 96 7.80 17.42 -23.39
#